data_AF-A0A1V9FZ57-F1
#
_entry.id   AF-A0A1V9FZ57-F1
#
_cell.length_a   1.000
_cell.length_b   1.000
_cell.length_c   1.000
_cell.angle_alpha   90.00
_cell.angle_beta   90.00
_cell.angle_gamma   90.00
#
_symmetry.space_group_name_H-M   'P 1'
#
loop_
_entity.id
_entity.type
_entity.pdbx_description
1 polymer ?
#
loop_
_entity_poly.entity_id
_entity_poly.type
_entity_poly.pdbx_seq_one_letter_code
_entity_poly.pdbx_strand_id
1 'polypeptide(L)'
;MTKHWLYYISPCILASVICLLGIIVGLAGLHSSGGWSFIAVLMFAPALPVLLIADWLVKTFTKGRVLYIWIIELILIVIGMFFFPQYRAGVC
;
A
#
# COMPACT_ATOMS: atom_id res chain seq x y z
N MET A 1 24.52 2.93 13.81
CA MET A 1 23.38 2.19 14.40
C MET A 1 22.84 1.23 13.35
N THR A 2 23.01 -0.07 13.57
CA THR A 2 22.39 -1.13 12.76
C THR A 2 20.88 -0.97 12.84
N LYS A 3 20.23 -0.57 11.72
CA LYS A 3 18.77 -0.46 11.67
C LYS A 3 18.20 -1.87 11.82
N HIS A 4 17.31 -2.07 12.80
CA HIS A 4 16.57 -3.32 12.96
C HIS A 4 15.78 -3.65 11.68
N TRP A 5 15.69 -4.93 11.32
CA TRP A 5 14.96 -5.40 10.14
C TRP A 5 13.49 -4.92 10.10
N LEU A 6 12.89 -4.73 11.28
CA LEU A 6 11.53 -4.18 11.47
C LEU A 6 11.37 -2.73 10.98
N TYR A 7 12.45 -2.01 10.71
CA TYR A 7 12.41 -0.70 10.06
C TYR A 7 12.15 -0.80 8.55
N TYR A 8 12.59 -1.89 7.92
CA TYR A 8 12.39 -2.14 6.48
C TYR A 8 11.09 -2.89 6.20
N ILE A 9 10.62 -3.71 7.15
CA ILE A 9 9.31 -4.39 7.09
C ILE A 9 8.30 -3.54 7.86
N SER A 10 7.92 -2.42 7.29
CA SER A 10 6.91 -1.53 7.85
C SER A 10 5.50 -1.86 7.32
N PRO A 11 4.43 -1.60 8.09
CA PRO A 11 3.06 -1.84 7.64
C PRO A 11 2.72 -1.24 6.27
N CYS A 12 3.19 -0.03 5.95
CA CYS A 12 2.98 0.58 4.64
C CYS A 12 3.73 -0.16 3.52
N ILE A 13 4.93 -0.66 3.78
CA ILE A 13 5.66 -1.50 2.81
C ILE A 13 4.92 -2.82 2.58
N LEU A 14 4.42 -3.47 3.63
CA LEU A 14 3.60 -4.68 3.50
C LEU A 14 2.32 -4.42 2.68
N ALA A 15 1.61 -3.32 2.97
CA ALA A 15 0.45 -2.90 2.21
C ALA A 15 0.80 -2.63 0.73
N SER A 16 1.94 -2.00 0.46
CA SER A 16 2.40 -1.74 -0.90
C SER A 16 2.65 -3.02 -1.70
N VAL A 17 3.23 -4.05 -1.06
CA VAL A 17 3.46 -5.36 -1.69
C VAL A 17 2.13 -6.05 -1.99
N ILE A 18 1.18 -6.01 -1.06
CA ILE A 18 -0.16 -6.58 -1.26
C ILE A 18 -0.88 -5.86 -2.42
N CYS A 19 -0.82 -4.52 -2.47
CA CYS A 19 -1.36 -3.75 -3.59
C CYS A 19 -0.70 -4.16 -4.92
N LEU A 20 0.62 -4.32 -4.94
CA LEU A 20 1.37 -4.69 -6.14
C LEU A 20 0.97 -6.09 -6.63
N LEU A 21 0.78 -7.06 -5.73
CA LEU A 21 0.26 -8.38 -6.06
C LEU A 21 -1.17 -8.30 -6.63
N GLY A 22 -2.06 -7.51 -6.01
CA GLY A 22 -3.41 -7.29 -6.52
C GLY A 22 -3.44 -6.69 -7.92
N ILE A 23 -2.54 -5.73 -8.19
CA ILE A 23 -2.38 -5.12 -9.52
C ILE A 23 -1.91 -6.17 -10.54
N ILE A 24 -0.91 -7.00 -10.21
CA ILE A 24 -0.41 -8.04 -11.11
C ILE A 24 -1.51 -9.06 -11.43
N VAL A 25 -2.23 -9.56 -10.42
CA VAL A 25 -3.32 -10.52 -10.60
C VAL A 25 -4.45 -9.91 -11.43
N GLY A 26 -4.84 -8.66 -11.14
CA GLY A 26 -5.83 -7.93 -11.91
C GLY A 26 -5.43 -7.77 -13.38
N LEU A 27 -4.17 -7.39 -13.64
CA LEU A 27 -3.62 -7.26 -15.00
C LEU A 27 -3.55 -8.59 -15.75
N ALA A 28 -3.20 -9.68 -15.07
CA ALA A 28 -3.18 -11.02 -15.67
C ALA A 28 -4.60 -11.50 -16.05
N GLY A 29 -5.60 -11.19 -15.23
CA GLY A 29 -7.01 -11.45 -15.54
C GLY A 29 -7.53 -10.62 -16.71
N LEU A 30 -7.16 -9.33 -16.78
CA LEU A 30 -7.49 -8.43 -17.90
C LEU A 30 -6.82 -8.86 -19.21
N HIS A 31 -5.59 -9.38 -19.14
CA HIS A 31 -4.88 -9.91 -20.31
C HIS A 31 -5.57 -11.16 -20.87
N SER A 32 -5.97 -12.08 -19.99
CA SER A 32 -6.65 -13.33 -20.39
C SER A 32 -8.06 -13.12 -20.96
N SER A 33 -8.72 -12.02 -20.60
CA SER A 33 -10.06 -11.67 -21.07
C SER A 33 -10.08 -10.74 -22.29
N GLY A 34 -8.91 -10.31 -22.79
CA GLY A 34 -8.81 -9.33 -23.88
C GLY A 34 -9.24 -7.91 -23.50
N GLY A 35 -9.60 -7.67 -22.24
CA GLY A 35 -10.10 -6.40 -21.71
C GLY A 35 -9.00 -5.43 -21.28
N TRP A 36 -7.79 -5.51 -21.84
CA TRP A 36 -6.68 -4.65 -21.45
C TRP A 36 -7.04 -3.17 -21.64
N SER A 37 -7.14 -2.44 -20.53
CA SER A 37 -7.48 -1.02 -20.52
C SER A 37 -6.43 -0.24 -19.76
N PHE A 38 -5.76 0.68 -20.46
CA PHE A 38 -4.78 1.60 -19.90
C PHE A 38 -5.34 2.39 -18.70
N ILE A 39 -6.66 2.63 -18.70
CA ILE A 39 -7.38 3.32 -17.63
C ILE A 39 -7.33 2.53 -16.31
N ALA A 40 -7.42 1.20 -16.34
CA ALA A 40 -7.33 0.39 -15.13
C ALA A 40 -5.95 0.52 -14.48
N VAL A 41 -4.88 0.46 -15.27
CA VAL A 41 -3.51 0.69 -14.77
C VAL A 41 -3.39 2.08 -14.16
N LEU A 42 -3.95 3.11 -14.81
CA LEU A 42 -3.87 4.49 -14.36
C LEU A 42 -4.66 4.75 -13.07
N MET A 43 -5.71 3.98 -12.80
CA MET A 43 -6.47 4.05 -11.54
C MET A 43 -5.73 3.39 -10.37
N PHE A 44 -4.98 2.31 -10.60
CA PHE A 44 -4.26 1.60 -9.53
C PHE A 44 -2.82 2.10 -9.31
N ALA A 45 -2.17 2.60 -10.37
CA ALA A 45 -0.81 3.13 -10.33
C ALA A 45 -0.57 4.18 -9.22
N PRO A 46 -1.46 5.14 -8.92
CA PRO A 46 -1.21 6.15 -7.90
C PRO A 46 -1.23 5.62 -6.46
N ALA A 47 -1.81 4.44 -6.19
CA ALA A 47 -1.85 3.88 -4.84
C ALA A 47 -0.45 3.52 -4.30
N LEU A 48 0.42 3.00 -5.17
CA LEU A 48 1.81 2.63 -4.83
C LEU A 48 2.67 3.82 -4.38
N PRO A 49 2.82 4.92 -5.15
CA PRO A 49 3.60 6.06 -4.74
C PRO A 49 3.00 6.73 -3.49
N VAL A 50 1.68 6.75 -3.34
CA VAL A 50 1.05 7.30 -2.12
C VAL A 50 1.46 6.51 -0.87
N LEU A 51 1.43 5.18 -0.92
CA LEU A 51 1.86 4.33 0.20
C LEU A 51 3.36 4.49 0.52
N LEU A 52 4.20 4.59 -0.51
CA LEU A 52 5.64 4.77 -0.34
C LEU A 52 6.00 6.17 0.20
N ILE A 53 5.29 7.21 -0.25
CA ILE A 53 5.47 8.57 0.27
C ILE A 53 5.01 8.64 1.72
N ALA A 54 3.88 8.02 2.07
CA ALA A 54 3.39 7.95 3.45
C ALA A 54 4.40 7.25 4.37
N ASP A 55 4.94 6.10 3.95
CA ASP A 55 6.02 5.38 4.66
C ASP A 55 7.25 6.26 4.90
N TRP A 56 7.72 6.93 3.83
CA TRP A 56 8.89 7.81 3.91
C TRP A 56 8.67 9.00 4.86
N LEU A 57 7.48 9.63 4.81
CA LEU A 57 7.11 10.72 5.72
C LEU A 57 7.10 10.23 7.16
N VAL A 58 6.42 9.12 7.46
CA VAL A 58 6.32 8.58 8.83
C VAL A 58 7.71 8.24 9.37
N LYS A 59 8.56 7.58 8.57
CA LYS A 59 9.95 7.26 8.96
C LYS A 59 10.81 8.49 9.22
N THR A 60 10.58 9.57 8.46
CA THR A 60 11.28 10.85 8.63
C THR A 60 10.84 11.56 9.91
N PHE A 61 9.53 11.64 10.17
CA PHE A 61 8.99 12.30 11.38
C PHE A 61 9.30 11.56 12.68
N THR A 62 9.32 10.24 12.66
CA THR A 62 9.55 9.40 13.85
C THR A 62 11.03 9.18 14.18
N LYS A 63 11.96 9.73 13.38
CA LYS A 63 13.43 9.60 13.54
C LYS A 63 13.88 8.14 13.68
N GLY A 64 13.20 7.21 13.02
CA GLY A 64 13.53 5.78 13.06
C GLY A 64 13.08 5.02 14.31
N ARG A 65 12.24 5.60 15.17
CA ARG A 65 11.62 4.86 16.28
C ARG A 65 10.57 3.87 15.74
N VAL A 66 11.00 2.63 15.51
CA VAL A 66 10.23 1.54 14.86
C VAL A 66 8.82 1.36 15.44
N LEU A 67 8.67 1.40 16.76
CA LEU A 67 7.36 1.18 17.42
C LEU A 67 6.35 2.28 17.06
N TYR A 68 6.80 3.53 16.95
CA TYR A 68 5.96 4.66 16.54
C TYR A 68 5.62 4.60 15.05
N ILE A 69 6.58 4.18 14.21
CA ILE A 69 6.35 3.97 12.77
C ILE A 69 5.20 2.98 12.59
N TRP A 70 5.27 1.84 13.28
CA TRP A 70 4.25 0.80 13.20
C TRP A 70 2.86 1.27 13.62
N ILE A 71 2.74 1.96 14.77
CA ILE A 71 1.44 2.45 15.25
C ILE A 71 0.86 3.47 14.27
N ILE A 72 1.66 4.45 13.82
CA ILE A 72 1.19 5.52 12.93
C ILE A 72 0.77 4.96 11.57
N GLU A 73 1.58 4.08 10.98
CA GLU A 73 1.26 3.46 9.69
C GLU A 73 0.02 2.57 9.77
N LEU A 74 -0.15 1.80 10.84
CA LEU A 74 -1.33 0.96 11.04
C LEU A 74 -2.59 1.80 11.19
N ILE A 75 -2.53 2.92 11.92
CA ILE A 75 -3.62 3.89 12.01
C ILE A 75 -3.94 4.49 10.64
N LEU A 76 -2.94 4.91 9.87
CA LEU A 76 -3.13 5.46 8.52
C LEU A 76 -3.81 4.46 7.58
N ILE A 77 -3.41 3.18 7.65
CA ILE A 77 -4.03 2.11 6.87
C ILE A 77 -5.50 1.93 7.28
N VAL A 78 -5.80 1.85 8.59
CA VAL A 78 -7.17 1.69 9.10
C VAL A 78 -8.04 2.87 8.68
N ILE A 79 -7.54 4.11 8.82
CA ILE A 79 -8.23 5.32 8.37
C ILE A 79 -8.49 5.24 6.86
N GLY A 80 -7.48 4.87 6.07
CA GLY A 80 -7.63 4.66 4.63
C GLY A 80 -8.76 3.68 4.30
N MET A 81 -8.83 2.53 4.97
CA MET A 81 -9.92 1.56 4.77
C MET A 81 -11.31 2.13 5.12
N PHE A 82 -11.40 3.00 6.13
CA PHE A 82 -12.67 3.65 6.50
C PHE A 82 -13.13 4.70 5.47
N PHE A 83 -12.20 5.48 4.91
CA PHE A 83 -12.52 6.56 3.96
C PHE A 83 -12.72 6.08 2.53
N PHE A 84 -12.21 4.90 2.16
CA PHE A 84 -12.41 4.31 0.84
C PHE A 84 -13.36 3.10 0.90
N PRO A 85 -14.69 3.33 0.94
CA PRO A 85 -15.68 2.24 0.97
C PRO A 85 -15.64 1.34 -0.28
N GLN A 86 -14.97 1.80 -1.36
CA GLN A 86 -14.78 1.04 -2.60
C GLN A 86 -13.95 -0.25 -2.38
N TYR A 87 -13.07 -0.29 -1.38
CA TYR A 87 -12.33 -1.53 -1.01
C TYR A 87 -13.12 -2.46 -0.09
N ARG A 88 -14.26 -2.01 0.45
CA ARG A 88 -15.15 -2.82 1.29
C ARG A 88 -16.01 -3.78 0.47
N ALA A 89 -16.22 -3.49 -0.82
CA ALA A 89 -17.14 -4.22 -1.70
C ALA A 89 -16.50 -5.40 -2.48
N GLY A 90 -15.19 -5.62 -2.37
CA GLY A 90 -14.48 -6.73 -3.04
C GLY A 90 -14.26 -7.98 -2.18
N VAL A 91 -14.87 -8.05 -0.99
CA VAL A 91 -14.72 -9.17 -0.02
C VAL A 91 -16.06 -9.90 0.19
N CYS A 92 -16.92 -9.93 -0.83
CA CYS A 92 -18.14 -10.74 -0.84
C CYS A 92 -18.12 -11.71 -2.02
#